data_AF-A0A4U8S539-F1
#
_entry.id   AF-A0A4U8S539-F1
#
_cell.length_a   1.000
_cell.length_b   1.000
_cell.length_c   1.000
_cell.angle_alpha   90.00
_cell.angle_beta   90.00
_cell.angle_gamma   90.00
#
_symmetry.space_group_name_H-M   'P 1'
#
loop_
_entity.id
_entity.type
_entity.pdbx_description
1 polymer ?
#
loop_
_entity_poly.entity_id
_entity_poly.type
_entity_poly.pdbx_seq_one_letter_code
_entity_poly.pdbx_strand_id
1 'polypeptide(L)'
;MCKKRGGGQNASNAESSVDSQSLKHKLIIGDNYPALLNLLISYQNRVKVIYIDPPYGKDDMGNFAQTNYDNAITRDNLLSMLYPRLQLARELLREDGVIFCSIDDRNQAYVKCLFDEVFGEGNFVSCVPRIIKKGGKSTTTMQKNHDYILVYTKNKGLVDNFSLEDRDESTFTLEDEFVEKRGKYKLTQTLDYSSLQYSKNMDYKIEIDGRVFYAGGSEKQYLERINGIHKTTDWVWRWSKGAVEWGIKNGFVVVKGDRIYTKTYLNCKKANGKNEIEYFDSGKPFTTLSFLENENSNDNGKKDLDSILAVGNINAPFKNPKPIKLLMNLIKMVSQSNQRDISGLKSPQYDNAESQNDKGRKILDEKSGLCSLKQGSRIDAFTDEAKGELHDLSLKDKPLEEGDIVLDFFAGSGTTAHAVLELNREDGGNRTFILVTNNEIADLNPNGIAHDVTTKRLKRIMSGECYDGDKNFKWLEKNAPYGGILEVSEIKEVSIYESETGKNAFEVIDERLYGLEPFENLKDKIAWVCENFSHATKTLKMQKDNKEMNEAEWEAYLKAKKAGNSNDTSSD
;
A
#
# COMPACT_ATOMS: atom_id res chain seq x y z
N MET A 1 22.25 -20.63 -63.27
CA MET A 1 22.23 -22.10 -63.14
C MET A 1 22.86 -22.42 -61.79
N CYS A 2 22.17 -22.91 -60.74
CA CYS A 2 21.17 -23.97 -60.60
C CYS A 2 21.74 -25.40 -60.63
N LYS A 3 21.92 -25.97 -59.43
CA LYS A 3 21.48 -27.35 -59.10
C LYS A 3 21.16 -27.46 -57.61
N LYS A 4 19.92 -27.83 -57.28
CA LYS A 4 19.48 -28.20 -55.92
C LYS A 4 19.70 -29.70 -55.70
N ARG A 5 20.00 -30.08 -54.45
CA ARG A 5 19.51 -31.27 -53.72
C ARG A 5 20.02 -31.12 -52.26
N GLY A 6 19.22 -31.35 -51.22
CA GLY A 6 17.81 -31.75 -51.19
C GLY A 6 17.55 -32.72 -50.05
N GLY A 7 17.25 -32.20 -48.86
CA GLY A 7 16.96 -32.99 -47.66
C GLY A 7 16.63 -32.06 -46.50
N GLY A 8 15.41 -32.16 -45.99
CA GLY A 8 14.95 -31.42 -44.83
C GLY A 8 13.83 -32.18 -44.14
N GLN A 9 13.78 -32.10 -42.83
CA GLN A 9 12.67 -32.60 -42.01
C GLN A 9 12.44 -31.65 -40.85
N ASN A 10 11.28 -31.00 -40.89
CA ASN A 10 10.42 -30.65 -39.76
C ASN A 10 11.13 -30.11 -38.51
N ALA A 11 11.54 -28.84 -38.56
CA ALA A 11 11.30 -27.99 -37.39
C ALA A 11 9.78 -27.79 -37.29
N SER A 12 9.14 -28.45 -36.33
CA SER A 12 7.69 -28.31 -36.11
C SER A 12 7.40 -26.91 -35.57
N ASN A 13 6.48 -26.18 -36.20
CA ASN A 13 5.95 -24.93 -35.67
C ASN A 13 5.33 -25.19 -34.30
N ALA A 14 6.05 -24.81 -33.24
CA ALA A 14 5.42 -24.46 -31.98
C ALA A 14 4.82 -23.06 -32.13
N GLU A 15 3.73 -22.95 -32.91
CA GLU A 15 2.78 -21.86 -32.72
C GLU A 15 2.12 -22.07 -31.35
N SER A 16 2.82 -21.65 -30.30
CA SER A 16 2.26 -21.62 -28.96
C SER A 16 1.10 -20.62 -28.98
N SER A 17 -0.12 -21.14 -29.00
CA SER A 17 -1.35 -20.36 -28.87
C SER A 17 -1.43 -19.78 -27.46
N VAL A 18 -0.73 -18.66 -27.26
CA VAL A 18 -0.78 -17.85 -26.04
C VAL A 18 -2.09 -17.05 -26.05
N ASP A 19 -3.21 -17.78 -25.93
CA ASP A 19 -4.51 -17.21 -25.56
C ASP A 19 -4.58 -17.05 -24.04
N SER A 20 -3.58 -16.37 -23.49
CA SER A 20 -3.64 -15.83 -22.13
C SER A 20 -4.42 -14.53 -22.18
N GLN A 21 -5.49 -14.40 -21.40
CA GLN A 21 -6.23 -13.15 -21.29
C GLN A 21 -5.27 -12.02 -20.90
N SER A 22 -5.01 -11.12 -21.85
CA SER A 22 -4.07 -10.02 -21.67
C SER A 22 -4.61 -9.03 -20.65
N LEU A 23 -3.77 -8.72 -19.65
CA LEU A 23 -4.13 -7.82 -18.55
C LEU A 23 -4.66 -6.49 -19.10
N LYS A 24 -5.79 -6.03 -18.56
CA LYS A 24 -6.43 -4.78 -18.95
C LYS A 24 -6.02 -3.69 -17.98
N HIS A 25 -5.45 -2.62 -18.53
CA HIS A 25 -5.01 -1.44 -17.82
C HIS A 25 -5.80 -0.23 -18.34
N LYS A 26 -6.03 0.77 -17.48
CA LYS A 26 -6.82 1.97 -17.85
C LYS A 26 -5.99 3.24 -17.80
N LEU A 27 -6.25 4.13 -18.76
CA LEU A 27 -5.85 5.54 -18.73
C LEU A 27 -7.11 6.40 -18.92
N ILE A 28 -7.35 7.31 -17.98
CA ILE A 28 -8.42 8.30 -18.03
C ILE A 28 -7.78 9.67 -18.24
N ILE A 29 -8.19 10.36 -19.30
CA ILE A 29 -7.74 11.71 -19.65
C ILE A 29 -8.83 12.70 -19.23
N GLY A 30 -8.51 13.65 -18.36
CA GLY A 30 -9.46 14.63 -17.81
C GLY A 30 -9.08 15.11 -16.41
N ASP A 31 -9.96 15.87 -15.75
CA ASP A 31 -9.78 16.16 -14.31
C ASP A 31 -9.96 14.88 -13.48
N ASN A 32 -9.19 14.78 -12.40
CA ASN A 32 -9.14 13.61 -11.55
C ASN A 32 -10.30 13.50 -10.56
N TYR A 33 -11.02 14.56 -10.21
CA TYR A 33 -12.22 14.47 -9.36
C TYR A 33 -13.38 13.69 -10.05
N PRO A 34 -13.86 14.05 -11.27
CA PRO A 34 -14.92 13.28 -11.94
C PRO A 34 -14.43 11.88 -12.35
N ALA A 35 -13.13 11.69 -12.63
CA ALA A 35 -12.57 10.37 -12.86
C ALA A 35 -12.68 9.48 -11.61
N LEU A 36 -12.28 9.97 -10.43
CA LEU A 36 -12.40 9.24 -9.17
C LEU A 36 -13.87 8.95 -8.81
N LEU A 37 -14.78 9.90 -9.07
CA LEU A 37 -16.22 9.73 -8.86
C LEU A 37 -16.79 8.62 -9.75
N ASN A 38 -16.45 8.61 -11.04
CA ASN A 38 -16.84 7.53 -11.97
C ASN A 38 -16.20 6.18 -11.60
N LEU A 39 -14.96 6.18 -11.09
CA LEU A 39 -14.30 4.96 -10.63
C LEU A 39 -15.01 4.30 -9.45
N LEU A 40 -15.65 5.05 -8.53
CA LEU A 40 -16.36 4.47 -7.38
C LEU A 40 -17.46 3.48 -7.80
N ILE A 41 -18.13 3.71 -8.94
CA ILE A 41 -19.20 2.84 -9.47
C ILE A 41 -18.70 1.39 -9.66
N SER A 42 -17.43 1.22 -10.04
CA SER A 42 -16.84 -0.10 -10.36
C SER A 42 -15.72 -0.52 -9.39
N TYR A 43 -15.08 0.40 -8.68
CA TYR A 43 -13.82 0.17 -7.96
C TYR A 43 -13.84 0.56 -6.47
N GLN A 44 -14.99 0.91 -5.90
CA GLN A 44 -15.11 1.10 -4.44
C GLN A 44 -14.57 -0.14 -3.70
N ASN A 45 -13.71 0.08 -2.71
CA ASN A 45 -13.04 -0.95 -1.90
C ASN A 45 -12.16 -1.97 -2.67
N ARG A 46 -11.72 -1.68 -3.90
CA ARG A 46 -10.96 -2.63 -4.74
C ARG A 46 -9.49 -2.25 -5.00
N VAL A 47 -9.09 -1.01 -4.76
CA VAL A 47 -7.71 -0.53 -5.01
C VAL A 47 -6.77 -0.94 -3.88
N LYS A 48 -5.65 -1.61 -4.19
CA LYS A 48 -4.64 -2.01 -3.18
C LYS A 48 -3.60 -0.93 -2.93
N VAL A 49 -3.10 -0.30 -4.00
CA VAL A 49 -2.11 0.78 -3.90
C VAL A 49 -2.63 2.02 -4.59
N ILE A 50 -2.59 3.15 -3.89
CA ILE A 50 -2.67 4.47 -4.50
C ILE A 50 -1.29 5.13 -4.41
N TYR A 51 -0.83 5.70 -5.51
CA TYR A 51 0.29 6.65 -5.50
C TYR A 51 -0.18 7.99 -6.08
N ILE A 52 0.22 9.10 -5.48
CA ILE A 52 0.03 10.43 -6.05
C ILE A 52 1.29 11.29 -5.97
N ASP A 53 1.51 12.06 -7.04
CA ASP A 53 2.51 13.12 -7.13
C ASP A 53 1.82 14.47 -7.40
N PRO A 54 1.03 15.00 -6.43
CA PRO A 54 0.29 16.24 -6.62
C PRO A 54 1.23 17.43 -6.82
N PRO A 55 0.76 18.53 -7.43
CA PRO A 55 1.55 19.75 -7.52
C PRO A 55 1.94 20.24 -6.12
N TYR A 56 3.25 20.34 -5.83
CA TYR A 56 3.78 20.67 -4.50
C TYR A 56 3.41 22.08 -3.96
N GLY A 57 2.66 22.88 -4.75
CA GLY A 57 2.20 24.23 -4.42
C GLY A 57 3.31 25.28 -4.37
N LYS A 58 2.95 26.48 -3.89
CA LYS A 58 3.84 27.55 -3.42
C LYS A 58 3.89 27.55 -1.89
N ASP A 59 4.90 28.22 -1.33
CA ASP A 59 4.99 28.51 0.11
C ASP A 59 4.33 29.85 0.40
N ASP A 60 3.01 29.90 0.14
CA ASP A 60 2.21 31.11 0.26
C ASP A 60 0.74 30.75 0.52
N MET A 61 0.04 31.58 1.29
CA MET A 61 -1.41 31.49 1.49
C MET A 61 -2.07 32.43 0.48
N GLY A 62 -3.01 31.93 -0.32
CA GLY A 62 -3.76 32.76 -1.24
C GLY A 62 -4.50 33.90 -0.52
N ASN A 63 -4.61 35.04 -1.20
CA ASN A 63 -5.56 36.08 -0.81
C ASN A 63 -6.98 35.52 -0.97
N PHE A 64 -7.53 34.96 0.13
CA PHE A 64 -8.92 34.49 0.30
C PHE A 64 -9.59 34.00 -1.00
N ALA A 65 -9.11 32.86 -1.52
CA ALA A 65 -9.80 32.00 -2.49
C ALA A 65 -10.61 32.72 -3.60
N GLN A 66 -10.02 33.66 -4.33
CA GLN A 66 -10.54 34.01 -5.66
C GLN A 66 -10.26 32.84 -6.62
N THR A 67 -11.23 31.93 -6.69
CA THR A 67 -11.19 30.66 -7.42
C THR A 67 -11.17 30.88 -8.94
N ASN A 68 -9.97 30.93 -9.51
CA ASN A 68 -9.73 30.80 -10.94
C ASN A 68 -8.64 29.75 -11.17
N TYR A 69 -8.85 28.85 -12.13
CA TYR A 69 -7.92 27.75 -12.44
C TYR A 69 -6.58 28.25 -13.02
N ASP A 70 -6.51 29.49 -13.49
CA ASP A 70 -5.29 30.14 -14.01
C ASP A 70 -4.34 30.64 -12.90
N ASN A 71 -4.79 30.67 -11.64
CA ASN A 71 -4.00 31.18 -10.53
C ASN A 71 -2.91 30.18 -10.09
N ALA A 72 -1.79 30.72 -9.61
CA ALA A 72 -0.73 29.90 -9.05
C ALA A 72 -1.23 29.07 -7.85
N ILE A 73 -0.86 27.79 -7.80
CA ILE A 73 -1.28 26.84 -6.75
C ILE A 73 -0.65 27.26 -5.41
N THR A 74 -1.40 28.03 -4.62
CA THR A 74 -1.13 28.37 -3.22
C THR A 74 -1.50 27.22 -2.30
N ARG A 75 -1.15 27.33 -1.01
CA ARG A 75 -1.39 26.29 0.00
C ARG A 75 -2.86 25.96 0.19
N ASP A 76 -3.71 26.98 0.28
CA ASP A 76 -5.17 26.87 0.37
C ASP A 76 -5.78 26.21 -0.88
N ASN A 77 -5.35 26.59 -2.09
CA ASN A 77 -5.78 25.94 -3.33
C ASN A 77 -5.35 24.46 -3.39
N LEU A 78 -4.13 24.13 -2.97
CA LEU A 78 -3.64 22.74 -2.92
C LEU A 78 -4.48 21.87 -1.97
N LEU A 79 -4.74 22.34 -0.75
CA LEU A 79 -5.52 21.60 0.24
C LEU A 79 -6.99 21.44 -0.20
N SER A 80 -7.60 22.51 -0.71
CA SER A 80 -9.00 22.52 -1.18
C SER A 80 -9.19 21.62 -2.41
N MET A 81 -8.20 21.55 -3.31
CA MET A 81 -8.20 20.60 -4.41
C MET A 81 -8.06 19.15 -3.91
N LEU A 82 -7.12 18.89 -2.99
CA LEU A 82 -6.81 17.55 -2.51
C LEU A 82 -7.94 16.93 -1.67
N TYR A 83 -8.56 17.69 -0.77
CA TYR A 83 -9.52 17.16 0.21
C TYR A 83 -10.62 16.25 -0.38
N PRO A 84 -11.45 16.69 -1.34
CA PRO A 84 -12.48 15.83 -1.92
C PRO A 84 -11.89 14.66 -2.72
N ARG A 85 -10.70 14.83 -3.33
CA ARG A 85 -10.02 13.76 -4.07
C ARG A 85 -9.49 12.67 -3.13
N LEU A 86 -9.00 13.04 -1.95
CA LEU A 86 -8.55 12.10 -0.92
C LEU A 86 -9.73 11.35 -0.28
N GLN A 87 -10.88 12.00 -0.09
CA GLN A 87 -12.11 11.32 0.36
C GLN A 87 -12.54 10.23 -0.63
N LEU A 88 -12.61 10.54 -1.94
CA LEU A 88 -12.90 9.54 -2.97
C LEU A 88 -11.83 8.44 -3.03
N ALA A 89 -10.54 8.79 -2.90
CA ALA A 89 -9.43 7.83 -2.87
C ALA A 89 -9.55 6.83 -1.70
N ARG A 90 -9.96 7.28 -0.51
CA ARG A 90 -10.19 6.43 0.66
C ARG A 90 -11.31 5.42 0.43
N GLU A 91 -12.37 5.79 -0.28
CA GLU A 91 -13.47 4.89 -0.63
C GLU A 91 -13.11 3.90 -1.76
N LEU A 92 -12.14 4.25 -2.62
CA LEU A 92 -11.58 3.32 -3.62
C LEU A 92 -10.64 2.27 -2.99
N LEU A 93 -9.92 2.61 -1.91
CA LEU A 93 -9.01 1.69 -1.23
C LEU A 93 -9.72 0.46 -0.63
N ARG A 94 -9.11 -0.71 -0.82
CA ARG A 94 -9.37 -1.94 -0.06
C ARG A 94 -8.97 -1.73 1.42
N GLU A 95 -9.47 -2.55 2.34
CA GLU A 95 -9.23 -2.35 3.79
C GLU A 95 -7.73 -2.47 4.18
N ASP A 96 -7.02 -3.41 3.57
CA ASP A 96 -5.55 -3.57 3.61
C ASP A 96 -4.81 -2.68 2.58
N GLY A 97 -5.51 -1.67 2.04
CA GLY A 97 -5.01 -0.76 1.02
C GLY A 97 -4.11 0.35 1.58
N VAL A 98 -3.17 0.80 0.75
CA VAL A 98 -2.14 1.79 1.11
C VAL A 98 -2.14 2.95 0.12
N ILE A 99 -2.01 4.18 0.63
CA ILE A 99 -1.80 5.38 -0.18
C ILE A 99 -0.43 6.02 0.11
N PHE A 100 0.24 6.38 -0.97
CA PHE A 100 1.52 7.09 -1.01
C PHE A 100 1.34 8.48 -1.61
N CYS A 101 1.87 9.51 -0.98
CA CYS A 101 1.87 10.88 -1.51
C CYS A 101 3.28 11.48 -1.49
N SER A 102 3.83 11.78 -2.66
CA SER A 102 5.05 12.59 -2.77
C SER A 102 4.74 14.06 -2.51
N ILE A 103 5.58 14.74 -1.71
CA ILE A 103 5.43 16.16 -1.36
C ILE A 103 6.76 16.74 -0.87
N ASP A 104 7.03 18.03 -1.12
CA ASP A 104 8.21 18.72 -0.58
C ASP A 104 7.98 19.44 0.75
N ASP A 105 9.05 20.01 1.31
CA ASP A 105 9.08 20.62 2.64
C ASP A 105 8.19 21.85 2.82
N ARG A 106 7.69 22.46 1.74
CA ARG A 106 6.84 23.66 1.79
C ARG A 106 5.41 23.34 2.23
N ASN A 107 4.91 22.15 1.89
CA ASN A 107 3.52 21.76 2.13
C ASN A 107 3.34 20.40 2.81
N GLN A 108 4.41 19.62 3.04
CA GLN A 108 4.36 18.31 3.71
C GLN A 108 3.55 18.32 5.02
N ALA A 109 3.74 19.30 5.90
CA ALA A 109 3.07 19.35 7.19
C ALA A 109 1.54 19.57 7.08
N TYR A 110 1.12 20.41 6.14
CA TYR A 110 -0.30 20.71 5.91
C TYR A 110 -1.00 19.56 5.19
N VAL A 111 -0.34 18.94 4.19
CA VAL A 111 -0.85 17.74 3.54
C VAL A 111 -0.90 16.56 4.53
N LYS A 112 0.06 16.44 5.45
CA LYS A 112 0.01 15.46 6.56
C LYS A 112 -1.26 15.64 7.41
N CYS A 113 -1.56 16.86 7.86
CA CYS A 113 -2.79 17.13 8.62
C CYS A 113 -4.07 16.80 7.82
N LEU A 114 -4.07 17.07 6.50
CA LEU A 114 -5.20 16.72 5.63
C LEU A 114 -5.40 15.21 5.51
N PHE A 115 -4.31 14.44 5.47
CA PHE A 115 -4.37 12.97 5.51
C PHE A 115 -4.78 12.44 6.90
N ASP A 116 -4.42 13.11 8.00
CA ASP A 116 -4.93 12.76 9.34
C ASP A 116 -6.44 12.93 9.45
N GLU A 117 -7.01 13.99 8.85
CA GLU A 117 -8.45 14.20 8.83
C GLU A 117 -9.17 13.15 7.99
N VAL A 118 -8.68 12.86 6.78
CA VAL A 118 -9.36 11.94 5.85
C VAL A 118 -9.17 10.46 6.22
N PHE A 119 -7.96 10.03 6.55
CA PHE A 119 -7.63 8.61 6.81
C PHE A 119 -7.60 8.25 8.30
N GLY A 120 -7.55 9.25 9.19
CA GLY A 120 -7.37 9.08 10.63
C GLY A 120 -5.89 8.96 11.01
N GLU A 121 -5.44 9.72 12.01
CA GLU A 121 -4.05 9.71 12.51
C GLU A 121 -3.57 8.29 12.88
N GLY A 122 -4.44 7.46 13.46
CA GLY A 122 -4.13 6.06 13.79
C GLY A 122 -3.68 5.21 12.59
N ASN A 123 -4.10 5.56 11.37
CA ASN A 123 -3.75 4.88 10.13
C ASN A 123 -2.48 5.41 9.44
N PHE A 124 -1.85 6.46 9.99
CA PHE A 124 -0.54 6.93 9.55
C PHE A 124 0.52 5.85 9.77
N VAL A 125 1.34 5.58 8.75
CA VAL A 125 2.45 4.61 8.83
C VAL A 125 3.78 5.32 9.04
N SER A 126 4.15 6.22 8.12
CA SER A 126 5.44 6.91 8.15
C SER A 126 5.46 8.13 7.22
N CYS A 127 6.35 9.07 7.51
CA CYS A 127 6.80 10.10 6.56
C CYS A 127 8.24 9.75 6.17
N VAL A 128 8.47 9.43 4.90
CA VAL A 128 9.71 8.81 4.43
C VAL A 128 10.52 9.80 3.59
N PRO A 129 11.79 10.09 3.92
CA PRO A 129 12.61 11.00 3.11
C PRO A 129 13.08 10.29 1.84
N ARG A 130 12.89 10.92 0.68
CA ARG A 130 13.31 10.38 -0.62
C ARG A 130 14.29 11.35 -1.30
N ILE A 131 15.38 10.83 -1.85
CA ILE A 131 16.44 11.69 -2.40
C ILE A 131 16.03 12.34 -3.72
N ILE A 132 16.21 13.66 -3.80
CA ILE A 132 16.10 14.42 -5.05
C ILE A 132 17.42 14.31 -5.82
N LYS A 133 18.55 14.57 -5.13
CA LYS A 133 19.92 14.64 -5.66
C LYS A 133 20.95 14.39 -4.54
N LYS A 134 22.09 13.74 -4.83
CA LYS A 134 23.16 13.54 -3.82
C LYS A 134 23.99 14.79 -3.50
N GLY A 135 23.86 15.87 -4.28
CA GLY A 135 24.46 17.18 -3.99
C GLY A 135 24.26 18.20 -5.11
N GLY A 136 24.82 19.40 -4.97
CA GLY A 136 24.83 20.41 -6.04
C GLY A 136 25.71 21.62 -5.75
N LYS A 137 25.91 22.48 -6.76
CA LYS A 137 26.60 23.78 -6.63
C LYS A 137 25.66 24.86 -6.10
N SER A 138 25.11 24.68 -4.90
CA SER A 138 24.33 25.73 -4.23
C SER A 138 25.22 26.59 -3.32
N THR A 139 25.01 27.90 -3.36
CA THR A 139 25.62 28.88 -2.45
C THR A 139 24.81 29.10 -1.16
N THR A 140 23.70 28.38 -0.99
CA THR A 140 22.84 28.45 0.21
C THR A 140 23.49 27.76 1.42
N THR A 141 23.25 28.30 2.62
CA THR A 141 23.79 27.79 3.91
C THR A 141 23.49 26.31 4.17
N MET A 142 22.37 25.80 3.63
CA MET A 142 22.03 24.38 3.62
C MET A 142 21.43 24.00 2.25
N GLN A 143 21.57 22.74 1.83
CA GLN A 143 21.07 22.26 0.54
C GLN A 143 19.84 21.36 0.72
N LYS A 144 18.69 21.75 0.16
CA LYS A 144 17.50 20.88 0.07
C LYS A 144 17.77 19.78 -0.97
N ASN A 145 18.01 18.57 -0.47
CA ASN A 145 18.46 17.41 -1.26
C ASN A 145 17.48 16.21 -1.23
N HIS A 146 16.42 16.27 -0.43
CA HIS A 146 15.35 15.27 -0.37
C HIS A 146 13.96 15.94 -0.39
N ASP A 147 12.95 15.20 -0.83
CA ASP A 147 11.53 15.45 -0.58
C ASP A 147 10.99 14.36 0.36
N TYR A 148 9.67 14.23 0.47
CA TYR A 148 9.00 13.29 1.38
C TYR A 148 7.98 12.43 0.65
N ILE A 149 7.71 11.26 1.22
CA ILE A 149 6.61 10.37 0.87
C ILE A 149 5.79 10.12 2.13
N LEU A 150 4.55 10.61 2.16
CA LEU A 150 3.59 10.27 3.20
C LEU A 150 3.01 8.88 2.92
N VAL A 151 2.95 8.03 3.95
CA VAL A 151 2.41 6.66 3.87
C VAL A 151 1.23 6.51 4.83
N TYR A 152 0.06 6.20 4.28
CA TYR A 152 -1.17 5.90 5.04
C TYR A 152 -1.77 4.58 4.59
N THR A 153 -2.55 3.99 5.49
CA THR A 153 -3.38 2.81 5.24
C THR A 153 -4.86 3.20 5.30
N LYS A 154 -5.75 2.34 4.80
CA LYS A 154 -7.18 2.47 5.13
C LYS A 154 -7.49 1.87 6.51
N ASN A 155 -6.91 0.71 6.81
CA ASN A 155 -6.92 0.10 8.14
C ASN A 155 -5.56 -0.50 8.47
N LYS A 156 -4.81 0.17 9.36
CA LYS A 156 -3.45 -0.23 9.78
C LYS A 156 -3.41 -1.59 10.49
N GLY A 157 -4.52 -2.04 11.07
CA GLY A 157 -4.64 -3.34 11.71
C GLY A 157 -4.68 -4.53 10.73
N LEU A 158 -4.75 -4.28 9.43
CA LEU A 158 -4.84 -5.30 8.36
C LEU A 158 -3.62 -5.29 7.42
N VAL A 159 -2.58 -4.52 7.72
CA VAL A 159 -1.38 -4.40 6.87
C VAL A 159 -0.17 -5.02 7.57
N ASP A 160 0.00 -6.32 7.34
CA ASP A 160 1.16 -7.08 7.82
C ASP A 160 2.46 -6.62 7.15
N ASN A 161 3.39 -6.12 7.99
CA ASN A 161 4.83 -5.98 7.75
C ASN A 161 5.28 -5.54 6.35
N PHE A 162 5.28 -4.23 6.10
CA PHE A 162 5.98 -3.60 4.96
C PHE A 162 7.42 -4.13 4.78
N SER A 163 7.69 -4.80 3.65
CA SER A 163 8.96 -5.48 3.36
C SER A 163 9.34 -5.26 1.89
N LEU A 164 10.58 -4.86 1.61
CA LEU A 164 11.04 -4.56 0.24
C LEU A 164 11.81 -5.69 -0.44
N GLU A 165 12.54 -6.46 0.35
CA GLU A 165 13.65 -7.29 -0.13
C GLU A 165 13.60 -8.65 0.57
N ASP A 166 13.87 -9.72 -0.17
CA ASP A 166 14.42 -10.93 0.45
C ASP A 166 15.72 -10.58 1.17
N ARG A 167 15.97 -11.22 2.30
CA ARG A 167 17.19 -11.01 3.08
C ARG A 167 18.42 -11.35 2.26
N ASP A 168 19.44 -10.50 2.36
CA ASP A 168 20.76 -10.72 1.77
C ASP A 168 21.40 -12.03 2.27
N GLU A 169 21.15 -13.11 1.52
CA GLU A 169 21.63 -14.46 1.76
C GLU A 169 23.16 -14.54 1.77
N SER A 170 23.86 -13.63 1.07
CA SER A 170 25.33 -13.62 1.02
C SER A 170 25.97 -13.42 2.40
N THR A 171 25.22 -12.81 3.33
CA THR A 171 25.66 -12.66 4.73
C THR A 171 25.45 -13.90 5.59
N PHE A 172 24.66 -14.88 5.15
CA PHE A 172 24.33 -16.12 5.87
C PHE A 172 25.13 -17.30 5.31
N THR A 173 26.42 -17.36 5.64
CA THR A 173 27.40 -18.27 5.02
C THR A 173 27.60 -19.61 5.73
N LEU A 174 26.95 -19.84 6.89
CA LEU A 174 27.16 -21.02 7.72
C LEU A 174 25.93 -21.92 7.76
N GLU A 175 26.14 -23.22 7.93
CA GLU A 175 25.10 -24.25 7.92
C GLU A 175 25.24 -25.18 9.13
N ASP A 176 24.13 -25.80 9.53
CA ASP A 176 24.03 -26.80 10.59
C ASP A 176 22.87 -27.76 10.29
N GLU A 177 22.63 -28.73 11.17
CA GLU A 177 21.59 -29.75 11.05
C GLU A 177 20.14 -29.22 10.90
N PHE A 178 19.91 -27.91 11.06
CA PHE A 178 18.61 -27.28 10.87
C PHE A 178 18.45 -26.50 9.56
N VAL A 179 19.45 -26.53 8.66
CA VAL A 179 19.50 -25.69 7.45
C VAL A 179 18.25 -25.82 6.56
N GLU A 180 17.67 -27.01 6.41
CA GLU A 180 16.46 -27.22 5.60
C GLU A 180 15.25 -26.44 6.11
N LYS A 181 15.10 -26.30 7.43
CA LYS A 181 13.94 -25.66 8.07
C LYS A 181 14.19 -24.20 8.48
N ARG A 182 15.43 -23.84 8.80
CA ARG A 182 15.81 -22.50 9.28
C ARG A 182 16.51 -21.65 8.23
N GLY A 183 16.95 -22.24 7.13
CA GLY A 183 17.91 -21.64 6.20
C GLY A 183 19.32 -21.55 6.79
N LYS A 184 20.25 -20.97 6.04
CA LYS A 184 21.63 -20.73 6.48
C LYS A 184 21.67 -19.73 7.65
N TYR A 185 22.75 -19.70 8.43
CA TYR A 185 22.93 -18.77 9.54
C TYR A 185 24.20 -17.91 9.42
N LYS A 186 24.24 -16.87 10.26
CA LYS A 186 25.44 -16.08 10.55
C LYS A 186 25.63 -15.88 12.04
N LEU A 187 26.88 -15.66 12.44
CA LEU A 187 27.24 -15.25 13.80
C LEU A 187 27.03 -13.75 13.89
N THR A 188 26.12 -13.28 14.76
CA THR A 188 25.77 -11.86 14.82
C THR A 188 26.63 -11.09 15.82
N GLN A 189 26.61 -11.47 17.10
CA GLN A 189 27.35 -10.81 18.17
C GLN A 189 27.78 -11.84 19.21
N THR A 190 28.82 -11.51 19.98
CA THR A 190 29.20 -12.30 21.16
C THR A 190 28.12 -12.22 22.22
N LEU A 191 27.97 -13.27 23.03
CA LEU A 191 26.94 -13.34 24.06
C LEU A 191 27.25 -12.39 25.22
N ASP A 192 28.53 -12.13 25.50
CA ASP A 192 29.03 -11.14 26.45
C ASP A 192 29.14 -9.75 25.82
N TYR A 193 28.78 -8.72 26.60
CA TYR A 193 28.80 -7.32 26.19
C TYR A 193 29.15 -6.41 27.38
N SER A 194 29.96 -5.37 27.15
CA SER A 194 30.53 -4.51 28.20
C SER A 194 29.83 -3.15 28.38
N SER A 195 28.97 -2.75 27.43
CA SER A 195 28.26 -1.46 27.44
C SER A 195 26.81 -1.55 27.94
N LEU A 196 26.42 -2.69 28.50
CA LEU A 196 25.14 -2.83 29.23
C LEU A 196 25.33 -2.43 30.69
N GLN A 197 24.26 -1.98 31.34
CA GLN A 197 24.26 -1.74 32.79
C GLN A 197 24.57 -3.06 33.53
N TYR A 198 25.44 -3.01 34.54
CA TYR A 198 25.78 -4.21 35.30
C TYR A 198 24.56 -4.75 36.05
N SER A 199 24.38 -6.08 35.98
CA SER A 199 23.35 -6.81 36.72
C SER A 199 23.88 -8.17 37.13
N LYS A 200 23.90 -8.43 38.44
CA LYS A 200 24.35 -9.70 39.03
C LYS A 200 23.56 -10.93 38.54
N ASN A 201 22.33 -10.73 38.08
CA ASN A 201 21.51 -11.80 37.49
C ASN A 201 21.89 -12.11 36.03
N MET A 202 22.68 -11.25 35.38
CA MET A 202 23.16 -11.36 34.00
C MET A 202 24.66 -11.66 33.91
N ASP A 203 25.37 -11.71 35.04
CA ASP A 203 26.79 -12.07 35.14
C ASP A 203 26.91 -13.38 35.94
N TYR A 204 26.94 -14.51 35.24
CA TYR A 204 26.91 -15.86 35.81
C TYR A 204 27.85 -16.79 35.04
N LYS A 205 28.25 -17.92 35.63
CA LYS A 205 29.06 -18.94 34.93
C LYS A 205 28.22 -19.65 33.87
N ILE A 206 28.72 -19.75 32.64
CA ILE A 206 28.14 -20.59 31.57
C ILE A 206 29.06 -21.80 31.36
N GLU A 207 28.51 -23.00 31.28
CA GLU A 207 29.26 -24.22 30.97
C GLU A 207 28.80 -24.81 29.63
N ILE A 208 29.74 -25.04 28.71
CA ILE A 208 29.51 -25.65 27.40
C ILE A 208 30.69 -26.58 27.11
N ASP A 209 30.44 -27.82 26.72
CA ASP A 209 31.45 -28.83 26.35
C ASP A 209 32.58 -29.01 27.40
N GLY A 210 32.22 -28.96 28.69
CA GLY A 210 33.16 -29.05 29.82
C GLY A 210 34.05 -27.81 30.01
N ARG A 211 33.79 -26.71 29.31
CA ARG A 211 34.48 -25.42 29.45
C ARG A 211 33.58 -24.41 30.17
N VAL A 212 34.15 -23.69 31.14
CA VAL A 212 33.47 -22.63 31.88
C VAL A 212 33.82 -21.26 31.30
N PHE A 213 32.79 -20.49 30.96
CA PHE A 213 32.89 -19.15 30.39
C PHE A 213 32.36 -18.09 31.36
N TYR A 214 32.98 -16.90 31.27
CA TYR A 214 32.67 -15.71 32.07
C TYR A 214 32.43 -14.52 31.15
N ALA A 215 31.56 -13.58 31.52
CA ALA A 215 31.38 -12.35 30.74
C ALA A 215 32.70 -11.55 30.76
N GLY A 216 33.21 -11.19 29.58
CA GLY A 216 34.54 -10.60 29.43
C GLY A 216 35.72 -11.58 29.54
N GLY A 217 35.46 -12.89 29.65
CA GLY A 217 36.47 -13.96 29.58
C GLY A 217 37.35 -14.20 30.81
N SER A 218 37.26 -13.38 31.86
CA SER A 218 38.14 -13.47 33.04
C SER A 218 37.38 -13.87 34.31
N GLU A 219 37.74 -15.02 34.90
CA GLU A 219 37.21 -15.45 36.21
C GLU A 219 37.56 -14.45 37.32
N LYS A 220 38.77 -13.87 37.30
CA LYS A 220 39.16 -12.87 38.30
C LYS A 220 38.23 -11.65 38.25
N GLN A 221 37.96 -11.11 37.06
CA GLN A 221 37.06 -9.97 36.92
C GLN A 221 35.62 -10.32 37.28
N TYR A 222 35.15 -11.53 36.94
CA TYR A 222 33.86 -12.05 37.39
C TYR A 222 33.76 -12.06 38.93
N LEU A 223 34.79 -12.58 39.63
CA LEU A 223 34.81 -12.58 41.09
C LEU A 223 34.87 -11.17 41.68
N GLU A 224 35.60 -10.24 41.07
CA GLU A 224 35.61 -8.82 41.45
C GLU A 224 34.20 -8.20 41.33
N ARG A 225 33.52 -8.37 40.18
CA ARG A 225 32.16 -7.85 39.95
C ARG A 225 31.11 -8.45 40.90
N ILE A 226 31.14 -9.77 41.10
CA ILE A 226 30.22 -10.49 42.01
C ILE A 226 30.36 -10.01 43.47
N ASN A 227 31.57 -9.57 43.87
CA ASN A 227 31.87 -8.96 45.16
C ASN A 227 31.57 -7.44 45.23
N GLY A 228 30.95 -6.86 44.20
CA GLY A 228 30.56 -5.44 44.14
C GLY A 228 31.61 -4.50 43.52
N ILE A 229 32.74 -5.02 43.04
CA ILE A 229 33.77 -4.23 42.36
C ILE A 229 33.49 -4.26 40.85
N HIS A 230 32.50 -3.47 40.43
CA HIS A 230 32.07 -3.34 39.03
C HIS A 230 31.83 -1.88 38.65
N LYS A 231 31.81 -1.59 37.35
CA LYS A 231 31.38 -0.29 36.80
C LYS A 231 29.85 -0.20 36.69
N THR A 232 29.32 1.00 36.44
CA THR A 232 27.89 1.19 36.12
C THR A 232 27.48 0.41 34.87
N THR A 233 28.32 0.46 33.83
CA THR A 233 28.26 -0.44 32.66
C THR A 233 29.50 -1.33 32.64
N ASP A 234 29.29 -2.63 32.66
CA ASP A 234 30.37 -3.63 32.76
C ASP A 234 29.98 -4.91 32.01
N TRP A 235 30.88 -5.89 31.99
CA TRP A 235 30.64 -7.17 31.33
C TRP A 235 29.49 -7.96 31.95
N VAL A 236 28.46 -8.19 31.15
CA VAL A 236 27.33 -9.09 31.43
C VAL A 236 27.00 -9.91 30.18
N TRP A 237 26.25 -11.00 30.34
CA TRP A 237 25.63 -11.71 29.23
C TRP A 237 24.41 -10.94 28.72
N ARG A 238 24.17 -10.97 27.40
CA ARG A 238 22.97 -10.39 26.78
C ARG A 238 21.69 -11.20 27.03
N TRP A 239 21.82 -12.47 27.41
CA TRP A 239 20.71 -13.40 27.68
C TRP A 239 20.72 -13.87 29.15
N SER A 240 19.54 -14.16 29.70
CA SER A 240 19.40 -14.79 31.03
C SER A 240 19.77 -16.28 30.98
N LYS A 241 20.07 -16.90 32.14
CA LYS A 241 20.56 -18.29 32.21
C LYS A 241 19.67 -19.28 31.44
N GLY A 242 18.36 -19.26 31.68
CA GLY A 242 17.40 -20.11 30.96
C GLY A 242 17.29 -19.83 29.45
N ALA A 243 17.59 -18.61 29.01
CA ALA A 243 17.67 -18.27 27.59
C ALA A 243 18.95 -18.81 26.93
N VAL A 244 20.06 -18.92 27.68
CA VAL A 244 21.29 -19.58 27.23
C VAL A 244 21.13 -21.10 27.21
N GLU A 245 20.56 -21.70 28.26
CA GLU A 245 20.25 -23.13 28.32
C GLU A 245 19.34 -23.55 27.16
N TRP A 246 18.28 -22.77 26.89
CA TRP A 246 17.45 -22.91 25.68
C TRP A 246 18.27 -22.75 24.39
N GLY A 247 19.18 -21.77 24.36
CA GLY A 247 20.00 -21.45 23.20
C GLY A 247 20.94 -22.58 22.80
N ILE A 248 21.58 -23.21 23.78
CA ILE A 248 22.41 -24.41 23.62
C ILE A 248 21.53 -25.56 23.13
N LYS A 249 20.43 -25.87 23.83
CA LYS A 249 19.50 -26.97 23.49
C LYS A 249 18.92 -26.87 22.07
N ASN A 250 18.71 -25.66 21.54
CA ASN A 250 18.14 -25.43 20.21
C ASN A 250 19.20 -25.10 19.14
N GLY A 251 20.50 -25.15 19.47
CA GLY A 251 21.60 -24.87 18.54
C GLY A 251 21.81 -23.39 18.18
N PHE A 252 21.11 -22.45 18.83
CA PHE A 252 21.21 -21.00 18.59
C PHE A 252 22.49 -20.35 19.17
N VAL A 253 23.28 -21.11 19.91
CA VAL A 253 24.52 -20.68 20.56
C VAL A 253 25.68 -21.52 20.02
N VAL A 254 26.84 -20.91 19.82
CA VAL A 254 28.07 -21.62 19.40
C VAL A 254 29.31 -20.98 20.00
N VAL A 255 30.26 -21.82 20.44
CA VAL A 255 31.58 -21.40 20.93
C VAL A 255 32.52 -21.21 19.73
N LYS A 256 33.26 -20.09 19.67
CA LYS A 256 34.29 -19.85 18.66
C LYS A 256 35.51 -19.18 19.29
N GLY A 257 36.58 -19.94 19.45
CA GLY A 257 37.67 -19.58 20.36
C GLY A 257 37.16 -19.52 21.79
N ASP A 258 37.61 -18.53 22.56
CA ASP A 258 37.25 -18.37 23.97
C ASP A 258 35.97 -17.55 24.20
N ARG A 259 35.16 -17.33 23.15
CA ARG A 259 33.92 -16.53 23.22
C ARG A 259 32.72 -17.28 22.65
N ILE A 260 31.57 -17.00 23.26
CA ILE A 260 30.26 -17.54 22.87
C ILE A 260 29.59 -16.57 21.89
N TYR A 261 29.02 -17.06 20.80
CA TYR A 261 28.30 -16.28 19.79
C TYR A 261 26.84 -16.71 19.67
N THR A 262 25.96 -15.75 19.39
CA THR A 262 24.58 -16.04 18.98
C THR A 262 24.50 -16.28 17.46
N LYS A 263 23.91 -17.40 17.04
CA LYS A 263 23.50 -17.62 15.65
C LYS A 263 22.25 -16.79 15.33
N THR A 264 22.10 -16.43 14.06
CA THR A 264 20.85 -15.88 13.52
C THR A 264 20.65 -16.48 12.14
N TYR A 265 19.51 -17.16 11.95
CA TYR A 265 19.20 -17.90 10.72
C TYR A 265 18.46 -17.01 9.72
N LEU A 266 18.45 -17.43 8.46
CA LEU A 266 17.78 -16.73 7.37
C LEU A 266 16.27 -16.60 7.64
N ASN A 267 15.62 -17.70 8.07
CA ASN A 267 14.16 -17.84 8.19
C ASN A 267 13.64 -17.90 9.64
N CYS A 268 14.52 -17.86 10.65
CA CYS A 268 14.08 -17.80 12.05
C CYS A 268 15.08 -17.12 13.00
N LYS A 269 14.59 -16.69 14.17
CA LYS A 269 15.38 -16.10 15.27
C LYS A 269 14.85 -16.61 16.62
N LYS A 270 15.55 -16.30 17.71
CA LYS A 270 14.98 -16.44 19.07
C LYS A 270 13.98 -15.30 19.28
N ALA A 271 12.76 -15.63 19.71
CA ALA A 271 11.73 -14.63 19.99
C ALA A 271 12.18 -13.59 21.03
N ASN A 272 11.77 -12.34 20.84
CA ASN A 272 12.04 -11.29 21.82
C ASN A 272 11.30 -11.57 23.15
N GLY A 273 12.01 -11.45 24.27
CA GLY A 273 11.48 -11.69 25.61
C GLY A 273 11.15 -13.16 25.98
N LYS A 274 11.07 -14.08 25.01
CA LYS A 274 10.65 -15.47 25.20
C LYS A 274 11.72 -16.49 24.80
N ASN A 275 11.59 -17.73 25.28
CA ASN A 275 12.46 -18.85 24.92
C ASN A 275 11.76 -19.78 23.92
N GLU A 276 11.48 -19.25 22.73
CA GLU A 276 10.84 -19.94 21.61
C GLU A 276 11.49 -19.52 20.28
N ILE A 277 11.32 -20.35 19.23
CA ILE A 277 11.80 -20.03 17.89
C ILE A 277 10.73 -19.22 17.17
N GLU A 278 11.05 -17.98 16.81
CA GLU A 278 10.21 -17.14 15.98
C GLU A 278 10.63 -17.35 14.52
N TYR A 279 9.81 -18.10 13.78
CA TYR A 279 9.87 -18.17 12.32
C TYR A 279 9.19 -16.93 11.72
N PHE A 280 9.63 -16.53 10.54
CA PHE A 280 9.08 -15.44 9.76
C PHE A 280 9.43 -15.69 8.29
N ASP A 281 8.69 -15.11 7.36
CA ASP A 281 9.07 -15.14 5.94
C ASP A 281 10.35 -14.34 5.67
N SER A 282 11.02 -14.65 4.56
CA SER A 282 12.39 -14.23 4.23
C SER A 282 12.59 -12.72 3.99
N GLY A 283 11.64 -11.87 4.38
CA GLY A 283 11.70 -10.43 4.25
C GLY A 283 12.71 -9.73 5.17
N LYS A 284 13.33 -8.69 4.64
CA LYS A 284 14.00 -7.62 5.37
C LYS A 284 12.99 -6.49 5.61
N PRO A 285 12.64 -6.15 6.87
CA PRO A 285 11.72 -5.06 7.18
C PRO A 285 12.13 -3.76 6.49
N PHE A 286 11.16 -3.04 5.94
CA PHE A 286 11.42 -1.78 5.28
C PHE A 286 12.12 -0.77 6.21
N THR A 287 13.12 -0.07 5.68
CA THR A 287 13.75 1.07 6.36
C THR A 287 13.46 2.34 5.58
N THR A 288 13.05 3.40 6.28
CA THR A 288 12.74 4.71 5.71
C THR A 288 13.94 5.34 4.99
N LEU A 289 15.15 4.85 5.22
CA LEU A 289 16.38 5.31 4.57
C LEU A 289 16.60 4.69 3.17
N SER A 290 15.87 3.64 2.77
CA SER A 290 16.06 3.00 1.45
C SER A 290 15.83 3.97 0.28
N PHE A 291 14.89 4.93 0.41
CA PHE A 291 14.65 5.93 -0.64
C PHE A 291 15.67 7.07 -0.67
N LEU A 292 16.72 7.03 0.18
CA LEU A 292 17.88 7.91 0.05
C LEU A 292 18.92 7.41 -0.97
N GLU A 293 18.76 6.18 -1.49
CA GLU A 293 19.71 5.66 -2.47
C GLU A 293 19.55 6.22 -3.87
N ASN A 294 20.68 6.27 -4.59
CA ASN A 294 20.79 7.09 -5.81
C ASN A 294 19.78 6.72 -6.90
N GLU A 295 19.38 5.44 -6.99
CA GLU A 295 18.33 4.96 -7.89
C GLU A 295 17.03 5.79 -7.79
N ASN A 296 16.70 6.27 -6.60
CA ASN A 296 15.49 7.06 -6.32
C ASN A 296 15.61 8.56 -6.67
N SER A 297 16.74 9.03 -7.19
CA SER A 297 16.98 10.45 -7.54
C SER A 297 16.27 10.93 -8.82
N ASN A 298 15.99 12.24 -8.92
CA ASN A 298 15.33 12.84 -10.10
C ASN A 298 16.09 12.55 -11.41
N ASP A 299 17.42 12.53 -11.35
CA ASP A 299 18.30 12.26 -12.49
C ASP A 299 18.00 10.90 -13.15
N ASN A 300 17.59 9.89 -12.39
CA ASN A 300 17.25 8.59 -12.96
C ASN A 300 15.86 8.56 -13.55
N GLY A 301 14.86 9.17 -12.91
CA GLY A 301 13.55 9.35 -13.54
C GLY A 301 13.63 10.10 -14.87
N LYS A 302 14.55 11.07 -14.98
CA LYS A 302 14.79 11.77 -16.25
C LYS A 302 15.46 10.86 -17.29
N LYS A 303 16.50 10.09 -16.93
CA LYS A 303 17.12 9.07 -17.81
C LYS A 303 16.12 8.01 -18.27
N ASP A 304 15.28 7.52 -17.35
CA ASP A 304 14.22 6.54 -17.61
C ASP A 304 13.32 7.05 -18.73
N LEU A 305 12.76 8.25 -18.59
CA LEU A 305 11.86 8.83 -19.57
C LEU A 305 12.58 9.22 -20.88
N ASP A 306 13.78 9.79 -20.81
CA ASP A 306 14.58 10.14 -21.99
C ASP A 306 14.99 8.89 -22.79
N SER A 307 15.14 7.72 -22.17
CA SER A 307 15.38 6.46 -22.89
C SER A 307 14.19 6.01 -23.77
N ILE A 308 12.97 6.50 -23.47
CA ILE A 308 11.72 6.13 -24.14
C ILE A 308 11.27 7.23 -25.12
N LEU A 309 11.41 8.50 -24.74
CA LEU A 309 10.78 9.66 -25.41
C LEU A 309 11.76 10.74 -25.92
N ALA A 310 13.08 10.62 -25.70
CA ALA A 310 14.02 11.55 -26.34
C ALA A 310 14.11 11.28 -27.86
N VAL A 311 14.27 12.33 -28.65
CA VAL A 311 14.38 12.27 -30.12
C VAL A 311 15.68 12.94 -30.55
N GLY A 312 16.66 12.14 -30.95
CA GLY A 312 18.02 12.61 -31.24
C GLY A 312 18.67 13.26 -30.02
N ASN A 313 18.88 14.58 -30.10
CA ASN A 313 19.44 15.40 -29.02
C ASN A 313 18.37 16.17 -28.21
N ILE A 314 17.08 15.95 -28.49
CA ILE A 314 15.96 16.59 -27.78
C ILE A 314 15.51 15.66 -26.66
N ASN A 315 15.62 16.12 -25.41
CA ASN A 315 15.15 15.38 -24.23
C ASN A 315 13.62 15.21 -24.25
N ALA A 316 13.10 14.22 -23.53
CA ALA A 316 11.67 13.96 -23.45
C ALA A 316 10.87 15.20 -22.96
N PRO A 317 9.65 15.44 -23.46
CA PRO A 317 8.83 16.63 -23.19
C PRO A 317 8.18 16.68 -21.78
N PHE A 318 8.91 16.25 -20.75
CA PHE A 318 8.51 16.34 -19.35
C PHE A 318 9.72 16.64 -18.47
N LYS A 319 9.56 17.57 -17.52
CA LYS A 319 10.66 18.16 -16.74
C LYS A 319 11.10 17.28 -15.57
N ASN A 320 10.16 16.86 -14.71
CA ASN A 320 10.44 16.24 -13.41
C ASN A 320 9.76 14.87 -13.24
N PRO A 321 10.02 13.87 -14.11
CA PRO A 321 9.44 12.54 -13.95
C PRO A 321 9.98 11.83 -12.71
N LYS A 322 9.11 11.17 -11.94
CA LYS A 322 9.52 10.29 -10.84
C LYS A 322 10.22 9.03 -11.38
N PRO A 323 11.21 8.44 -10.67
CA PRO A 323 11.97 7.28 -11.14
C PRO A 323 11.16 6.00 -11.09
N ILE A 324 11.34 5.10 -12.06
CA ILE A 324 10.58 3.84 -12.11
C ILE A 324 10.85 3.01 -10.85
N LYS A 325 12.12 2.89 -10.46
CA LYS A 325 12.56 2.07 -9.33
C LYS A 325 11.95 2.49 -7.99
N LEU A 326 11.69 3.78 -7.78
CA LEU A 326 11.00 4.29 -6.60
C LEU A 326 9.57 3.71 -6.50
N LEU A 327 8.82 3.80 -7.59
CA LEU A 327 7.45 3.27 -7.67
C LEU A 327 7.41 1.75 -7.57
N MET A 328 8.35 1.05 -8.22
CA MET A 328 8.49 -0.40 -8.10
C MET A 328 8.68 -0.83 -6.66
N ASN A 329 9.62 -0.19 -5.96
CA ASN A 329 9.90 -0.48 -4.56
C ASN A 329 8.65 -0.20 -3.69
N LEU A 330 7.97 0.95 -3.85
CA LEU A 330 6.73 1.28 -3.11
C LEU A 330 5.62 0.23 -3.31
N ILE A 331 5.43 -0.28 -4.52
CA ILE A 331 4.40 -1.30 -4.83
C ILE A 331 4.82 -2.68 -4.30
N LYS A 332 6.10 -3.07 -4.42
CA LYS A 332 6.64 -4.30 -3.82
C LYS A 332 6.52 -4.30 -2.29
N MET A 333 6.64 -3.14 -1.66
CA MET A 333 6.51 -2.97 -0.21
C MET A 333 5.11 -3.34 0.35
N VAL A 334 4.10 -3.38 -0.52
CA VAL A 334 2.67 -3.54 -0.17
C VAL A 334 2.05 -4.80 -0.81
N SER A 335 2.61 -5.26 -1.92
CA SER A 335 2.27 -6.55 -2.52
C SER A 335 2.89 -7.66 -1.67
N GLN A 336 2.09 -8.55 -1.08
CA GLN A 336 2.65 -9.78 -0.51
C GLN A 336 3.32 -10.58 -1.63
N SER A 337 4.54 -11.07 -1.42
CA SER A 337 5.07 -12.14 -2.24
C SER A 337 4.19 -13.37 -2.02
N ASN A 338 3.68 -13.97 -3.12
CA ASN A 338 2.70 -15.06 -3.05
C ASN A 338 3.14 -16.13 -2.05
N GLN A 339 2.30 -16.38 -1.05
CA GLN A 339 2.59 -17.29 0.05
C GLN A 339 2.91 -18.67 -0.53
N ARG A 340 4.13 -19.17 -0.28
CA ARG A 340 4.39 -20.61 -0.42
C ARG A 340 3.62 -21.28 0.71
N ASP A 341 2.65 -22.11 0.37
CA ASP A 341 1.71 -22.66 1.35
C ASP A 341 2.43 -23.58 2.36
N ILE A 342 2.71 -23.06 3.56
CA ILE A 342 3.39 -23.79 4.65
C ILE A 342 2.39 -24.41 5.66
N SER A 343 1.09 -24.48 5.32
CA SER A 343 0.02 -25.00 6.20
C SER A 343 0.24 -26.44 6.70
N GLY A 344 1.13 -27.21 6.05
CA GLY A 344 1.50 -28.57 6.46
C GLY A 344 2.43 -28.68 7.69
N LEU A 345 3.19 -27.64 8.06
CA LEU A 345 4.22 -27.74 9.11
C LEU A 345 3.69 -27.58 10.56
N LYS A 346 2.81 -28.48 10.97
CA LYS A 346 2.46 -28.65 12.39
C LYS A 346 3.71 -28.94 13.23
N SER A 347 3.77 -28.39 14.43
CA SER A 347 4.80 -28.73 15.43
C SER A 347 4.67 -30.20 15.84
N PRO A 348 5.79 -30.95 15.97
CA PRO A 348 5.76 -32.23 16.66
C PRO A 348 5.27 -32.04 18.09
N GLN A 349 4.17 -32.71 18.44
CA GLN A 349 3.80 -32.86 19.85
C GLN A 349 4.84 -33.79 20.49
N TYR A 350 5.53 -33.30 21.51
CA TYR A 350 6.34 -34.14 22.37
C TYR A 350 5.44 -34.69 23.48
N ASP A 351 5.29 -36.01 23.53
CA ASP A 351 4.58 -36.69 24.59
C ASP A 351 5.33 -36.54 25.92
N ASN A 352 4.89 -35.60 26.75
CA ASN A 352 5.33 -35.48 28.13
C ASN A 352 4.75 -36.64 28.96
N ALA A 353 5.49 -37.73 29.06
CA ALA A 353 5.22 -38.79 30.03
C ALA A 353 5.52 -38.28 31.47
N GLU A 354 4.52 -37.67 32.11
CA GLU A 354 4.57 -37.34 33.54
C GLU A 354 3.90 -38.40 34.41
N SER A 355 4.40 -38.51 35.64
CA SER A 355 4.21 -39.64 36.55
C SER A 355 2.97 -39.53 37.45
N GLN A 356 2.63 -40.64 38.10
CA GLN A 356 1.45 -40.80 38.96
C GLN A 356 1.42 -39.89 40.21
N ASN A 357 0.20 -39.72 40.73
CA ASN A 357 -0.18 -39.13 42.04
C ASN A 357 -0.21 -37.58 42.05
N ASP A 358 -1.09 -36.92 42.81
CA ASP A 358 -1.81 -37.39 44.00
C ASP A 358 -3.33 -37.07 44.02
N LYS A 359 -4.05 -37.63 45.01
CA LYS A 359 -5.51 -37.65 45.11
C LYS A 359 -6.08 -36.52 46.00
N GLY A 360 -6.67 -35.52 45.34
CA GLY A 360 -7.96 -34.92 45.70
C GLY A 360 -8.16 -34.22 47.06
N ARG A 361 -8.74 -33.01 47.00
CA ARG A 361 -9.64 -32.48 48.04
C ARG A 361 -10.77 -31.67 47.40
N LYS A 362 -11.79 -31.31 48.21
CA LYS A 362 -13.15 -31.02 47.74
C LYS A 362 -13.88 -30.05 48.71
N ILE A 363 -14.81 -29.25 48.17
CA ILE A 363 -15.90 -28.47 48.82
C ILE A 363 -15.51 -27.22 49.68
N LEU A 364 -16.43 -26.23 49.72
CA LEU A 364 -16.65 -25.12 50.69
C LEU A 364 -15.71 -23.87 50.60
N ASP A 365 -16.17 -22.61 50.78
CA ASP A 365 -17.55 -22.07 50.75
C ASP A 365 -17.68 -20.53 50.54
N GLU A 366 -18.84 -20.13 50.03
CA GLU A 366 -19.71 -18.93 50.25
C GLU A 366 -19.25 -17.49 50.66
N LYS A 367 -20.13 -16.53 50.25
CA LYS A 367 -20.41 -15.15 50.75
C LYS A 367 -19.39 -14.04 50.43
N SER A 368 -19.77 -12.77 50.18
CA SER A 368 -21.08 -12.07 50.12
C SER A 368 -21.22 -11.28 48.77
N GLY A 369 -22.34 -10.73 48.28
CA GLY A 369 -23.55 -10.15 48.90
C GLY A 369 -23.31 -8.68 49.25
N LEU A 370 -24.13 -7.66 48.93
CA LEU A 370 -25.46 -7.44 48.27
C LEU A 370 -25.31 -6.13 47.40
N CYS A 371 -26.21 -5.52 46.60
CA CYS A 371 -27.60 -5.63 46.05
C CYS A 371 -27.65 -4.64 44.83
N SER A 372 -28.71 -4.24 44.09
CA SER A 372 -30.15 -4.54 43.77
C SER A 372 -30.45 -3.76 42.45
N LEU A 373 -31.44 -3.99 41.56
CA LEU A 373 -32.91 -4.27 41.63
C LEU A 373 -33.72 -3.09 42.22
N LYS A 374 -34.86 -2.61 41.66
CA LYS A 374 -35.71 -2.89 40.45
C LYS A 374 -36.37 -1.55 40.01
N GLN A 375 -37.25 -1.37 39.00
CA GLN A 375 -38.17 -2.18 38.16
C GLN A 375 -38.33 -1.43 36.79
N GLY A 376 -39.03 -1.81 35.71
CA GLY A 376 -39.99 -2.89 35.36
C GLY A 376 -41.35 -2.29 34.90
N SER A 377 -42.22 -2.95 34.09
CA SER A 377 -42.18 -4.28 33.46
C SER A 377 -43.53 -4.60 32.75
N ARG A 378 -43.51 -5.04 31.48
CA ARG A 378 -44.57 -5.77 30.71
C ARG A 378 -43.89 -6.31 29.44
N ILE A 379 -43.76 -7.60 29.07
CA ILE A 379 -44.54 -8.87 29.22
C ILE A 379 -46.00 -8.79 28.73
N ASP A 380 -46.50 -9.71 27.88
CA ASP A 380 -46.02 -11.03 27.40
C ASP A 380 -46.42 -11.31 25.92
N ALA A 381 -45.72 -12.23 25.22
CA ALA A 381 -46.33 -13.19 24.25
C ALA A 381 -45.32 -14.15 23.56
N PHE A 382 -45.36 -15.43 23.94
CA PHE A 382 -45.13 -16.68 23.17
C PHE A 382 -43.88 -16.92 22.28
N THR A 383 -43.37 -18.15 22.44
CA THR A 383 -42.34 -18.84 21.65
C THR A 383 -42.93 -19.58 20.44
N ASP A 384 -42.13 -19.84 19.42
CA ASP A 384 -42.07 -21.17 18.81
C ASP A 384 -40.71 -21.43 18.12
N GLU A 385 -40.34 -22.71 17.97
CA GLU A 385 -39.03 -23.12 17.45
C GLU A 385 -39.01 -23.25 15.92
N ALA A 386 -38.06 -22.59 15.26
CA ALA A 386 -37.72 -22.85 13.87
C ALA A 386 -36.19 -22.99 13.71
N LYS A 387 -35.72 -24.22 13.46
CA LYS A 387 -34.34 -24.48 13.05
C LYS A 387 -34.16 -24.07 11.59
N GLY A 388 -33.99 -22.77 11.35
CA GLY A 388 -33.46 -22.26 10.10
C GLY A 388 -31.94 -22.40 10.10
N GLU A 389 -31.40 -23.24 9.23
CA GLU A 389 -29.97 -23.22 8.94
C GLU A 389 -29.63 -21.86 8.32
N LEU A 390 -28.82 -21.05 9.03
CA LEU A 390 -28.14 -19.93 8.41
C LEU A 390 -27.11 -20.51 7.46
N HIS A 391 -27.57 -20.77 6.23
CA HIS A 391 -26.71 -21.03 5.09
C HIS A 391 -25.73 -19.86 4.98
N ASP A 392 -24.48 -20.14 5.29
CA ASP A 392 -23.35 -19.35 4.80
C ASP A 392 -23.59 -19.12 3.29
N LEU A 393 -23.75 -17.86 2.91
CA LEU A 393 -23.84 -17.43 1.52
C LEU A 393 -22.43 -17.40 0.92
N SER A 394 -21.88 -18.62 0.94
CA SER A 394 -20.54 -19.01 0.58
C SER A 394 -20.23 -18.57 -0.84
N LEU A 395 -19.32 -17.60 -0.97
CA LEU A 395 -18.05 -17.72 -1.70
C LEU A 395 -18.08 -18.27 -3.15
N LYS A 396 -19.24 -18.36 -3.80
CA LYS A 396 -19.43 -19.05 -5.10
C LYS A 396 -19.34 -18.17 -6.33
N ASP A 397 -19.37 -16.85 -6.14
CA ASP A 397 -18.98 -15.85 -7.15
C ASP A 397 -17.76 -15.05 -6.66
N LYS A 398 -16.72 -15.75 -6.19
CA LYS A 398 -15.36 -15.17 -6.20
C LYS A 398 -14.96 -15.01 -7.67
N PRO A 399 -14.65 -13.79 -8.17
CA PRO A 399 -13.96 -13.67 -9.46
C PRO A 399 -12.64 -14.43 -9.40
N LEU A 400 -12.15 -14.87 -10.57
CA LEU A 400 -10.74 -15.28 -10.73
C LEU A 400 -9.86 -14.18 -10.13
N GLU A 401 -8.94 -14.52 -9.22
CA GLU A 401 -8.35 -13.54 -8.30
C GLU A 401 -7.65 -12.39 -9.04
N GLU A 402 -8.33 -11.24 -9.02
CA GLU A 402 -8.04 -10.09 -9.85
C GLU A 402 -6.85 -9.33 -9.24
N GLY A 403 -5.72 -9.37 -9.96
CA GLY A 403 -4.43 -8.91 -9.45
C GLY A 403 -4.45 -7.46 -8.96
N ASP A 404 -3.74 -7.23 -7.85
CA ASP A 404 -3.76 -5.98 -7.09
C ASP A 404 -3.76 -4.73 -7.99
N ILE A 405 -4.80 -3.91 -7.84
CA ILE A 405 -5.02 -2.70 -8.62
C ILE A 405 -4.17 -1.56 -8.04
N VAL A 406 -3.35 -0.95 -8.89
CA VAL A 406 -2.56 0.25 -8.59
C VAL A 406 -3.17 1.47 -9.28
N LEU A 407 -3.63 2.45 -8.51
CA LEU A 407 -4.22 3.70 -9.00
C LEU A 407 -3.24 4.87 -8.83
N ASP A 408 -3.10 5.69 -9.86
CA ASP A 408 -2.40 6.97 -9.79
C ASP A 408 -3.22 8.03 -10.51
N PHE A 409 -3.77 8.96 -9.72
CA PHE A 409 -4.63 10.04 -10.22
C PHE A 409 -3.91 11.39 -10.36
N PHE A 410 -2.58 11.39 -10.30
CA PHE A 410 -1.72 12.53 -10.70
C PHE A 410 -0.62 12.02 -11.66
N ALA A 411 -0.99 11.15 -12.59
CA ALA A 411 -0.05 10.25 -13.26
C ALA A 411 1.03 10.95 -14.10
N GLY A 412 0.72 12.13 -14.67
CA GLY A 412 1.65 12.96 -15.44
C GLY A 412 2.43 12.14 -16.48
N SER A 413 3.74 11.98 -16.27
CA SER A 413 4.60 11.18 -17.17
C SER A 413 4.33 9.66 -17.20
N GLY A 414 3.38 9.12 -16.44
CA GLY A 414 3.00 7.70 -16.45
C GLY A 414 4.01 6.74 -15.82
N THR A 415 4.81 7.18 -14.83
CA THR A 415 5.82 6.32 -14.18
C THR A 415 5.18 5.13 -13.46
N THR A 416 4.07 5.32 -12.75
CA THR A 416 3.44 4.27 -11.94
C THR A 416 3.02 3.06 -12.79
N ALA A 417 2.47 3.29 -13.98
CA ALA A 417 2.15 2.23 -14.93
C ALA A 417 3.39 1.48 -15.46
N HIS A 418 4.48 2.20 -15.76
CA HIS A 418 5.74 1.56 -16.16
C HIS A 418 6.28 0.67 -15.01
N ALA A 419 6.20 1.13 -13.77
CA ALA A 419 6.62 0.35 -12.61
C ALA A 419 5.75 -0.90 -12.40
N VAL A 420 4.42 -0.82 -12.60
CA VAL A 420 3.53 -2.00 -12.54
C VAL A 420 3.89 -3.03 -13.61
N LEU A 421 4.13 -2.59 -14.85
CA LEU A 421 4.50 -3.47 -15.95
C LEU A 421 5.89 -4.13 -15.74
N GLU A 422 6.87 -3.37 -15.24
CA GLU A 422 8.19 -3.92 -14.90
C GLU A 422 8.10 -4.91 -13.74
N LEU A 423 7.32 -4.62 -12.69
CA LEU A 423 7.14 -5.55 -11.57
C LEU A 423 6.54 -6.88 -12.01
N ASN A 424 5.46 -6.85 -12.78
CA ASN A 424 4.85 -8.07 -13.32
C ASN A 424 5.83 -8.86 -14.21
N ARG A 425 6.78 -8.18 -14.88
CA ARG A 425 7.87 -8.83 -15.63
C ARG A 425 8.96 -9.41 -14.71
N GLU A 426 9.30 -8.74 -13.60
CA GLU A 426 10.28 -9.20 -12.61
C GLU A 426 9.77 -10.40 -11.78
N ASP A 427 8.50 -10.40 -11.37
CA ASP A 427 7.95 -11.36 -10.39
C ASP A 427 6.81 -12.25 -10.90
N GLY A 428 6.42 -12.12 -12.17
CA GLY A 428 5.34 -12.90 -12.78
C GLY A 428 3.93 -12.50 -12.30
N GLY A 429 3.80 -11.40 -11.56
CA GLY A 429 2.54 -10.90 -11.02
C GLY A 429 1.52 -10.48 -12.10
N ASN A 430 0.25 -10.39 -11.67
CA ASN A 430 -0.91 -10.06 -12.51
C ASN A 430 -1.50 -8.66 -12.21
N ARG A 431 -0.72 -7.76 -11.60
CA ARG A 431 -1.18 -6.44 -11.13
C ARG A 431 -1.70 -5.58 -12.28
N THR A 432 -2.79 -4.86 -12.06
CA THR A 432 -3.36 -3.93 -13.05
C THR A 432 -3.10 -2.48 -12.64
N PHE A 433 -3.22 -1.54 -13.59
CA PHE A 433 -3.09 -0.12 -13.29
C PHE A 433 -4.26 0.70 -13.82
N ILE A 434 -4.57 1.77 -13.10
CA ILE A 434 -5.49 2.83 -13.49
C ILE A 434 -4.73 4.15 -13.36
N LEU A 435 -4.51 4.84 -14.47
CA LEU A 435 -3.96 6.20 -14.47
C LEU A 435 -5.06 7.23 -14.69
N VAL A 436 -4.97 8.37 -14.01
CA VAL A 436 -5.67 9.60 -14.40
C VAL A 436 -4.66 10.73 -14.58
N THR A 437 -4.80 11.48 -15.67
CA THR A 437 -4.03 12.71 -15.91
C THR A 437 -4.89 13.75 -16.61
N ASN A 438 -4.67 15.02 -16.29
CA ASN A 438 -5.13 16.12 -17.13
C ASN A 438 -4.35 16.12 -18.47
N ASN A 439 -4.88 16.80 -19.49
CA ASN A 439 -4.17 17.07 -20.74
C ASN A 439 -3.72 18.54 -20.80
N GLU A 440 -2.98 18.99 -19.80
CA GLU A 440 -2.43 20.35 -19.72
C GLU A 440 -1.45 20.61 -20.88
N ILE A 441 -1.65 21.71 -21.60
CA ILE A 441 -0.84 22.12 -22.77
C ILE A 441 0.20 23.15 -22.32
N ALA A 442 1.46 22.95 -22.74
CA ALA A 442 2.54 23.94 -22.59
C ALA A 442 3.56 23.80 -23.73
N ASP A 443 4.54 24.71 -23.79
CA ASP A 443 5.48 24.84 -24.92
C ASP A 443 6.28 23.56 -25.26
N LEU A 444 6.47 22.65 -24.30
CA LEU A 444 7.20 21.40 -24.51
C LEU A 444 6.30 20.28 -25.08
N ASN A 445 4.99 20.43 -24.95
CA ASN A 445 3.96 19.41 -25.13
C ASN A 445 2.69 20.07 -25.71
N PRO A 446 2.73 20.52 -26.99
CA PRO A 446 1.65 21.29 -27.61
C PRO A 446 0.34 20.52 -27.80
N ASN A 447 0.35 19.18 -27.74
CA ASN A 447 -0.86 18.34 -27.73
C ASN A 447 -1.31 17.99 -26.31
N GLY A 448 -0.59 18.49 -25.29
CA GLY A 448 -0.83 18.29 -23.86
C GLY A 448 -0.10 17.09 -23.24
N ILE A 449 0.05 17.09 -21.90
CA ILE A 449 0.78 16.05 -21.14
C ILE A 449 0.30 14.63 -21.51
N ALA A 450 -1.02 14.42 -21.60
CA ALA A 450 -1.59 13.10 -21.83
C ALA A 450 -1.16 12.53 -23.20
N HIS A 451 -1.23 13.35 -24.26
CA HIS A 451 -0.91 12.90 -25.62
C HIS A 451 0.58 12.96 -25.97
N ASP A 452 1.34 13.94 -25.47
CA ASP A 452 2.77 14.08 -25.78
C ASP A 452 3.70 13.32 -24.83
N VAL A 453 3.23 12.93 -23.64
CA VAL A 453 4.03 12.21 -22.64
C VAL A 453 3.40 10.87 -22.26
N THR A 454 2.20 10.88 -21.69
CA THR A 454 1.63 9.70 -21.00
C THR A 454 1.32 8.57 -21.98
N THR A 455 0.49 8.82 -23.00
CA THR A 455 0.11 7.80 -23.99
C THR A 455 1.31 7.34 -24.81
N LYS A 456 2.17 8.27 -25.26
CA LYS A 456 3.38 7.94 -26.04
C LYS A 456 4.35 7.06 -25.25
N ARG A 457 4.54 7.31 -23.94
CA ARG A 457 5.34 6.42 -23.07
C ARG A 457 4.72 5.02 -23.02
N LEU A 458 3.42 4.92 -22.74
CA LEU A 458 2.74 3.62 -22.60
C LEU A 458 2.73 2.84 -23.92
N LYS A 459 2.32 3.46 -25.04
CA LYS A 459 2.33 2.86 -26.38
C LYS A 459 3.72 2.31 -26.73
N ARG A 460 4.79 3.08 -26.49
CA ARG A 460 6.19 2.65 -26.71
C ARG A 460 6.59 1.45 -25.85
N ILE A 461 6.35 1.46 -24.55
CA ILE A 461 6.81 0.36 -23.66
C ILE A 461 5.93 -0.90 -23.73
N MET A 462 4.63 -0.75 -23.98
CA MET A 462 3.69 -1.89 -24.06
C MET A 462 3.79 -2.60 -25.41
N SER A 463 3.97 -1.88 -26.52
CA SER A 463 3.95 -2.47 -27.87
C SER A 463 5.27 -2.43 -28.64
N GLY A 464 6.30 -1.73 -28.14
CA GLY A 464 7.59 -1.60 -28.82
C GLY A 464 7.58 -0.67 -30.03
N GLU A 465 6.62 0.25 -30.09
CA GLU A 465 6.47 1.23 -31.16
C GLU A 465 5.70 2.46 -30.67
N CYS A 466 5.92 3.57 -31.34
CA CYS A 466 5.14 4.80 -31.25
C CYS A 466 3.87 4.73 -32.14
N TYR A 467 3.03 5.76 -32.13
CA TYR A 467 1.77 5.80 -32.91
C TYR A 467 1.96 5.92 -34.43
N ASP A 468 3.12 6.41 -34.86
CA ASP A 468 3.62 6.48 -36.23
C ASP A 468 4.39 5.20 -36.65
N GLY A 469 4.48 4.20 -35.77
CA GLY A 469 5.26 2.99 -35.97
C GLY A 469 6.75 3.12 -35.67
N ASP A 470 7.24 4.25 -35.16
CA ASP A 470 8.66 4.42 -34.80
C ASP A 470 9.11 3.45 -33.70
N LYS A 471 10.24 2.78 -33.92
CA LYS A 471 10.89 1.80 -33.01
C LYS A 471 12.30 2.24 -32.58
N ASN A 472 12.73 3.45 -32.95
CA ASN A 472 14.09 3.93 -32.73
C ASN A 472 14.23 4.69 -31.40
N PHE A 473 14.11 3.98 -30.28
CA PHE A 473 14.30 4.55 -28.94
C PHE A 473 15.06 3.61 -28.00
N LYS A 474 15.97 4.19 -27.21
CA LYS A 474 17.04 3.48 -26.48
C LYS A 474 16.55 2.40 -25.51
N TRP A 475 15.35 2.55 -24.97
CA TRP A 475 14.75 1.56 -24.07
C TRP A 475 14.62 0.18 -24.72
N LEU A 476 14.33 0.10 -26.03
CA LEU A 476 14.24 -1.17 -26.78
C LEU A 476 15.59 -1.88 -26.99
N GLU A 477 16.72 -1.18 -26.86
CA GLU A 477 18.06 -1.81 -26.95
C GLU A 477 18.27 -2.87 -25.86
N LYS A 478 17.46 -2.84 -24.79
CA LYS A 478 17.64 -3.65 -23.57
C LYS A 478 16.34 -4.29 -23.05
N ASN A 479 15.20 -4.02 -23.67
CA ASN A 479 13.89 -4.48 -23.18
C ASN A 479 13.02 -5.00 -24.32
N ALA A 480 12.37 -6.14 -24.08
CA ALA A 480 11.19 -6.54 -24.83
C ALA A 480 9.97 -5.71 -24.37
N PRO A 481 8.99 -5.42 -25.24
CA PRO A 481 7.74 -4.75 -24.86
C PRO A 481 6.95 -5.55 -23.83
N TYR A 482 6.25 -4.87 -22.92
CA TYR A 482 5.51 -5.51 -21.82
C TYR A 482 4.20 -6.21 -22.23
N GLY A 483 3.63 -5.85 -23.39
CA GLY A 483 2.28 -6.27 -23.76
C GLY A 483 1.20 -5.61 -22.92
N GLY A 484 0.09 -6.34 -22.71
CA GLY A 484 -1.13 -5.85 -22.04
C GLY A 484 -2.05 -5.03 -22.97
N ILE A 485 -3.30 -4.87 -22.55
CA ILE A 485 -4.29 -4.01 -23.20
C ILE A 485 -4.37 -2.68 -22.45
N LEU A 486 -4.22 -1.55 -23.15
CA LEU A 486 -4.49 -0.23 -22.60
C LEU A 486 -5.83 0.31 -23.11
N GLU A 487 -6.81 0.40 -22.22
CA GLU A 487 -8.06 1.11 -22.45
C GLU A 487 -7.84 2.61 -22.16
N VAL A 488 -7.97 3.45 -23.19
CA VAL A 488 -7.88 4.91 -23.06
C VAL A 488 -9.28 5.51 -23.15
N SER A 489 -9.62 6.36 -22.18
CA SER A 489 -10.90 7.07 -22.09
C SER A 489 -10.65 8.56 -21.84
N GLU A 490 -11.60 9.40 -22.25
CA GLU A 490 -11.46 10.87 -22.19
C GLU A 490 -12.76 11.49 -21.66
N ILE A 491 -12.65 12.28 -20.60
CA ILE A 491 -13.76 13.03 -19.99
C ILE A 491 -13.89 14.34 -20.75
N LYS A 492 -14.59 14.30 -21.89
CA LYS A 492 -14.73 15.44 -22.81
C LYS A 492 -15.54 16.59 -22.24
N GLU A 493 -16.64 16.26 -21.58
CA GLU A 493 -17.50 17.21 -20.89
C GLU A 493 -17.85 16.62 -19.52
N VAL A 494 -17.63 17.40 -18.47
CA VAL A 494 -18.40 17.24 -17.23
C VAL A 494 -19.63 18.11 -17.41
N SER A 495 -20.83 17.54 -17.32
CA SER A 495 -22.07 18.32 -17.30
C SER A 495 -22.22 19.04 -15.96
N ILE A 496 -21.37 20.05 -15.74
CA ILE A 496 -21.58 21.06 -14.72
C ILE A 496 -22.87 21.78 -15.14
N TYR A 497 -23.95 21.58 -14.38
CA TYR A 497 -25.16 22.38 -14.55
C TYR A 497 -24.76 23.85 -14.39
N GLU A 498 -25.03 24.63 -15.44
CA GLU A 498 -24.74 26.05 -15.65
C GLU A 498 -23.79 26.70 -14.62
N SER A 499 -22.50 26.78 -14.96
CA SER A 499 -21.50 27.48 -14.17
C SER A 499 -21.70 29.00 -14.22
N GLU A 500 -22.69 29.50 -13.49
CA GLU A 500 -22.86 30.93 -13.23
C GLU A 500 -21.59 31.50 -12.59
N THR A 501 -21.00 32.51 -13.24
CA THR A 501 -19.71 33.08 -12.85
C THR A 501 -19.77 33.67 -11.44
N GLY A 502 -19.02 33.09 -10.51
CA GLY A 502 -18.89 33.57 -9.13
C GLY A 502 -19.56 32.70 -8.07
N LYS A 503 -20.26 31.62 -8.44
CA LYS A 503 -20.80 30.61 -7.50
C LYS A 503 -19.89 29.39 -7.38
N ASN A 504 -19.77 28.85 -6.17
CA ASN A 504 -19.08 27.58 -5.92
C ASN A 504 -19.99 26.36 -6.19
N ALA A 505 -19.41 25.17 -6.30
CA ALA A 505 -20.13 23.95 -6.70
C ALA A 505 -21.31 23.54 -5.77
N PHE A 506 -21.34 24.02 -4.52
CA PHE A 506 -22.47 23.80 -3.59
C PHE A 506 -23.50 24.93 -3.64
N GLU A 507 -23.16 26.12 -4.13
CA GLU A 507 -24.08 27.25 -4.32
C GLU A 507 -24.97 27.10 -5.57
N VAL A 508 -24.64 26.18 -6.47
CA VAL A 508 -25.41 25.83 -7.67
C VAL A 508 -26.44 24.71 -7.42
N ILE A 509 -26.33 23.99 -6.30
CA ILE A 509 -27.30 22.95 -5.91
C ILE A 509 -28.53 23.62 -5.29
N ASP A 510 -29.69 23.59 -5.96
CA ASP A 510 -30.95 24.08 -5.38
C ASP A 510 -31.62 22.99 -4.52
N GLU A 511 -31.66 23.21 -3.20
CA GLU A 511 -32.30 22.36 -2.21
C GLU A 511 -33.82 22.17 -2.44
N ARG A 512 -34.48 23.13 -3.09
CA ARG A 512 -35.94 23.11 -3.31
C ARG A 512 -36.36 22.03 -4.29
N LEU A 513 -35.46 21.65 -5.21
CA LEU A 513 -35.65 20.51 -6.11
C LEU A 513 -35.74 19.17 -5.35
N TYR A 514 -35.29 19.13 -4.09
CA TYR A 514 -35.36 18.00 -3.17
C TYR A 514 -36.42 18.20 -2.06
N GLY A 515 -37.25 19.25 -2.15
CA GLY A 515 -38.31 19.54 -1.19
C GLY A 515 -37.83 20.14 0.14
N LEU A 516 -36.65 20.77 0.15
CA LEU A 516 -36.03 21.37 1.33
C LEU A 516 -35.91 22.90 1.18
N GLU A 517 -35.87 23.60 2.31
CA GLU A 517 -35.44 25.00 2.33
C GLU A 517 -33.91 25.10 2.20
N PRO A 518 -33.37 26.20 1.61
CA PRO A 518 -31.93 26.37 1.46
C PRO A 518 -31.16 26.39 2.79
N PHE A 519 -29.98 25.78 2.83
CA PHE A 519 -29.15 25.73 4.04
C PHE A 519 -28.53 27.09 4.37
N GLU A 520 -28.74 27.58 5.60
CA GLU A 520 -28.19 28.86 6.06
C GLU A 520 -26.65 28.92 6.09
N ASN A 521 -25.97 27.76 6.10
CA ASN A 521 -24.52 27.71 6.04
C ASN A 521 -23.98 26.55 5.17
N LEU A 522 -22.82 26.81 4.56
CA LEU A 522 -22.16 25.90 3.62
C LEU A 522 -21.73 24.56 4.26
N LYS A 523 -21.44 24.52 5.56
CA LYS A 523 -20.98 23.29 6.23
C LYS A 523 -22.11 22.26 6.32
N ASP A 524 -23.29 22.69 6.72
CA ASP A 524 -24.45 21.80 6.82
C ASP A 524 -24.95 21.40 5.43
N LYS A 525 -24.81 22.27 4.42
CA LYS A 525 -25.03 21.91 3.01
C LYS A 525 -24.07 20.83 2.52
N ILE A 526 -22.77 20.96 2.80
CA ILE A 526 -21.76 19.94 2.45
C ILE A 526 -22.07 18.61 3.17
N ALA A 527 -22.40 18.65 4.46
CA ALA A 527 -22.77 17.46 5.23
C ALA A 527 -24.01 16.77 4.61
N TRP A 528 -25.07 17.54 4.33
CA TRP A 528 -26.29 17.04 3.69
C TRP A 528 -26.03 16.46 2.29
N VAL A 529 -25.21 17.10 1.46
CA VAL A 529 -24.83 16.55 0.13
C VAL A 529 -24.11 15.21 0.30
N CYS A 530 -23.14 15.10 1.20
CA CYS A 530 -22.44 13.84 1.47
C CYS A 530 -23.37 12.74 2.03
N GLU A 531 -24.31 13.10 2.91
CA GLU A 531 -25.28 12.17 3.50
C GLU A 531 -26.32 11.71 2.47
N ASN A 532 -26.74 12.57 1.54
CA ASN A 532 -27.73 12.23 0.51
C ASN A 532 -27.12 11.51 -0.69
N PHE A 533 -25.87 11.79 -1.07
CA PHE A 533 -25.14 10.95 -2.05
C PHE A 533 -24.84 9.55 -1.50
N SER A 534 -24.46 9.44 -0.22
CA SER A 534 -24.32 8.13 0.41
C SER A 534 -25.67 7.41 0.59
N HIS A 535 -26.78 8.13 0.80
CA HIS A 535 -28.13 7.56 0.73
C HIS A 535 -28.54 7.12 -0.69
N ALA A 536 -28.25 7.88 -1.75
CA ALA A 536 -28.48 7.46 -3.14
C ALA A 536 -27.75 6.15 -3.47
N THR A 537 -26.51 6.03 -2.99
CA THR A 537 -25.67 4.81 -3.10
C THR A 537 -26.28 3.62 -2.32
N LYS A 538 -27.00 3.89 -1.21
CA LYS A 538 -27.75 2.91 -0.41
C LYS A 538 -29.03 2.46 -1.10
N THR A 539 -29.78 3.40 -1.67
CA THR A 539 -31.04 3.14 -2.42
C THR A 539 -30.79 2.26 -3.64
N LEU A 540 -29.68 2.47 -4.36
CA LEU A 540 -29.27 1.61 -5.48
C LEU A 540 -28.96 0.15 -5.07
N LYS A 541 -28.63 -0.11 -3.80
CA LYS A 541 -28.55 -1.49 -3.28
C LYS A 541 -29.93 -2.07 -2.96
N MET A 542 -30.84 -1.28 -2.37
CA MET A 542 -32.21 -1.72 -2.08
C MET A 542 -33.11 -1.85 -3.33
N GLN A 543 -32.76 -1.20 -4.44
CA GLN A 543 -33.45 -1.32 -5.73
C GLN A 543 -33.09 -2.59 -6.52
N LYS A 544 -32.15 -3.43 -6.05
CA LYS A 544 -31.91 -4.76 -6.63
C LYS A 544 -32.84 -5.86 -6.11
N ASP A 545 -33.51 -5.65 -4.97
CA ASP A 545 -34.29 -6.68 -4.29
C ASP A 545 -35.82 -6.49 -4.43
N ASN A 546 -36.27 -5.51 -5.24
CA ASN A 546 -37.70 -5.28 -5.51
C ASN A 546 -38.06 -5.62 -6.96
N LYS A 547 -39.09 -6.46 -7.09
CA LYS A 547 -39.67 -7.04 -8.31
C LYS A 547 -39.55 -6.21 -9.60
N GLU A 548 -39.27 -6.92 -10.70
CA GLU A 548 -39.53 -6.45 -12.06
C GLU A 548 -40.99 -5.96 -12.19
N MET A 549 -41.15 -4.70 -12.56
CA MET A 549 -42.45 -4.06 -12.78
C MET A 549 -42.94 -4.39 -14.19
N ASN A 550 -44.20 -4.81 -14.33
CA ASN A 550 -44.67 -5.41 -15.58
C ASN A 550 -45.15 -4.37 -16.63
N GLU A 551 -45.29 -4.82 -17.87
CA GLU A 551 -45.56 -3.97 -19.03
C GLU A 551 -46.88 -3.18 -18.92
N ALA A 552 -47.89 -3.70 -18.21
CA ALA A 552 -49.15 -2.98 -17.95
C ALA A 552 -49.02 -1.89 -16.87
N GLU A 553 -48.12 -2.07 -15.89
CA GLU A 553 -47.79 -1.06 -14.88
C GLU A 553 -46.98 0.09 -15.52
N TRP A 554 -46.11 -0.24 -16.49
CA TRP A 554 -45.38 0.73 -17.30
C TRP A 554 -46.30 1.57 -18.21
N GLU A 555 -47.23 0.93 -18.92
CA GLU A 555 -48.29 1.62 -19.69
C GLU A 555 -49.12 2.56 -18.80
N ALA A 556 -49.51 2.14 -17.60
CA ALA A 556 -50.25 2.98 -16.66
C ALA A 556 -49.46 4.22 -16.22
N TYR A 557 -48.16 4.07 -15.94
CA TYR A 557 -47.26 5.19 -15.58
C TYR A 557 -47.11 6.19 -16.74
N LEU A 558 -46.89 5.71 -17.98
CA LEU A 558 -46.80 6.57 -19.17
C LEU A 558 -48.12 7.31 -19.44
N LYS A 559 -49.26 6.68 -19.18
CA LYS A 559 -50.59 7.27 -19.33
C LYS A 559 -50.86 8.37 -18.30
N ALA A 560 -50.47 8.16 -17.04
CA ALA A 560 -50.52 9.19 -16.01
C ALA A 560 -49.65 10.41 -16.36
N LYS A 561 -48.42 10.18 -16.84
CA LYS A 561 -47.50 11.28 -17.19
C LYS A 561 -47.97 12.12 -18.39
N LYS A 562 -48.79 11.57 -19.29
CA LYS A 562 -49.43 12.32 -20.39
C LYS A 562 -50.64 13.16 -19.95
N ALA A 563 -51.25 12.88 -18.80
CA ALA A 563 -52.40 13.63 -18.29
C ALA A 563 -52.01 14.89 -17.50
N GLY A 564 -50.76 14.99 -17.05
CA GLY A 564 -50.28 16.09 -16.19
C GLY A 564 -49.84 17.37 -16.92
N ASN A 565 -50.08 17.51 -18.23
CA ASN A 565 -49.49 18.60 -19.03
C ASN A 565 -50.54 19.41 -19.83
N SER A 566 -51.65 19.76 -19.17
CA SER A 566 -52.66 20.68 -19.69
C SER A 566 -53.44 21.36 -18.55
N ASN A 567 -52.87 22.44 -18.01
CA ASN A 567 -53.57 23.55 -17.35
C ASN A 567 -52.53 24.62 -16.95
N ASP A 568 -52.39 25.67 -17.75
CA ASP A 568 -52.67 27.03 -17.25
C ASP A 568 -52.73 28.03 -18.40
N THR A 569 -53.87 28.74 -18.49
CA THR A 569 -54.10 29.88 -19.39
C THR A 569 -55.08 30.85 -18.74
N SER A 570 -54.68 32.12 -18.66
CA SER A 570 -55.49 33.32 -18.38
C SER A 570 -56.33 33.35 -17.10
N SER A 571 -55.97 34.27 -16.20
CA SER A 571 -56.85 35.40 -15.86
C SER A 571 -56.05 36.58 -15.27
N ASP A 572 -56.47 37.79 -15.63
CA ASP A 572 -56.14 39.11 -15.06
C ASP A 572 -54.67 39.59 -15.04
#